data_AF-A0A6B3EUJ1-F1
#
_entry.id   AF-A0A6B3EUJ1-F1
#
_cell.length_a   1.000
_cell.length_b   1.000
_cell.length_c   1.000
_cell.angle_alpha   90.00
_cell.angle_beta   90.00
_cell.angle_gamma   90.00
#
_symmetry.space_group_name_H-M   'P 1'
#
loop_
_entity.id
_entity.type
_entity.pdbx_description
1 polymer ?
#
loop_
_entity_poly.entity_id
_entity_poly.type
_entity_poly.pdbx_seq_one_letter_code
_entity_poly.pdbx_strand_id
1 'polypeptide(L)'
;SWADDLDRVVIALSRQDFAFADSLLTRWLGRFTAHELDEKGLYLFGRSSTLLGDLKRDQGVVLGPLSAQHSYNGARTVFTQLDIPRRVAQLDLSLAVVTEMSGKLEVAAHSYESLAVDDRLSRRDRARARLWVGTALSKDGEHDYATRVMQAATREFEDLTEPEDWSVA
;
A
#
# COMPACT_ATOMS: atom_id res chain seq x y z
N SER A 1 23.60 -2.89 -1.44
CA SER A 1 23.25 -3.35 -0.08
C SER A 1 21.76 -3.69 -0.05
N TRP A 2 21.22 -4.28 1.02
CA TRP A 2 19.77 -4.57 1.08
C TRP A 2 18.93 -3.30 0.87
N ALA A 3 19.29 -2.19 1.51
CA ALA A 3 18.62 -0.90 1.29
C ALA A 3 18.68 -0.43 -0.17
N ASP A 4 19.88 -0.41 -0.78
CA ASP A 4 20.03 0.03 -2.17
C ASP A 4 19.22 -0.83 -3.15
N ASP A 5 19.13 -2.14 -2.88
CA ASP A 5 18.36 -3.04 -3.71
C ASP A 5 16.85 -2.78 -3.59
N LEU A 6 16.35 -2.35 -2.41
CA LEU A 6 14.95 -1.93 -2.29
C LEU A 6 14.66 -0.67 -3.09
N ASP A 7 15.61 0.28 -3.16
CA ASP A 7 15.44 1.47 -3.99
C ASP A 7 15.41 1.11 -5.48
N ARG A 8 16.23 0.13 -5.90
CA ARG A 8 16.18 -0.43 -7.25
C ARG A 8 14.87 -1.18 -7.54
N VAL A 9 14.31 -1.89 -6.56
CA VAL A 9 13.00 -2.53 -6.69
C VAL A 9 11.91 -1.49 -6.93
N VAL A 10 11.89 -0.38 -6.19
CA VAL A 10 10.91 0.70 -6.39
C VAL A 10 10.97 1.25 -7.83
N ILE A 11 12.18 1.50 -8.34
CA ILE A 11 12.39 1.95 -9.72
C ILE A 11 11.91 0.88 -10.71
N ALA A 12 12.25 -0.39 -10.49
CA ALA A 12 11.85 -1.50 -11.35
C ALA A 12 10.32 -1.63 -11.43
N LEU A 13 9.61 -1.58 -10.29
CA LEU A 13 8.16 -1.62 -10.23
C LEU A 13 7.50 -0.47 -11.00
N SER A 14 8.01 0.76 -10.87
CA SER A 14 7.50 1.91 -11.65
C SER A 14 7.66 1.75 -13.17
N ARG A 15 8.60 0.91 -13.60
CA ARG A 15 8.85 0.56 -15.00
C ARG A 15 8.22 -0.77 -15.41
N GLN A 16 7.46 -1.41 -14.51
CA GLN A 16 6.89 -2.74 -14.69
C GLN A 16 7.92 -3.84 -14.99
N ASP A 17 9.18 -3.66 -14.58
CA ASP A 17 10.21 -4.69 -14.66
C ASP A 17 10.06 -5.67 -13.48
N PHE A 18 9.01 -6.48 -13.55
CA PHE A 18 8.62 -7.37 -12.46
C PHE A 18 9.63 -8.50 -12.23
N ALA A 19 10.27 -8.99 -13.30
CA ALA A 19 11.26 -10.07 -13.17
C ALA A 19 12.49 -9.60 -12.38
N PHE A 20 12.99 -8.40 -12.68
CA PHE A 20 14.11 -7.83 -11.93
C PHE A 20 13.73 -7.54 -10.48
N ALA A 21 12.56 -6.93 -10.25
CA ALA A 21 12.05 -6.66 -8.90
C ALA A 21 11.92 -7.95 -8.06
N ASP A 22 11.30 -8.99 -8.60
CA ASP A 22 11.10 -10.28 -7.93
C ASP A 22 12.45 -10.94 -7.61
N SER A 23 13.44 -10.87 -8.50
CA SER A 23 14.79 -11.42 -8.27
C SER A 23 15.51 -10.76 -7.07
N LEU A 24 15.38 -9.44 -6.92
CA LEU A 24 16.01 -8.71 -5.81
C LEU A 24 15.29 -9.00 -4.48
N LEU A 25 13.96 -9.06 -4.51
CA LEU A 25 13.13 -9.31 -3.33
C LEU A 25 13.32 -10.74 -2.80
N THR A 26 13.21 -11.75 -3.68
CA THR A 26 13.33 -13.16 -3.32
C THR A 26 14.72 -13.50 -2.77
N ARG A 27 15.78 -12.87 -3.29
CA ARG A 27 17.14 -13.04 -2.76
C ARG A 27 17.25 -12.65 -1.28
N TRP A 28 16.59 -11.57 -0.86
CA TRP A 28 16.65 -11.11 0.54
C TRP A 28 15.67 -11.86 1.43
N LEU A 29 14.43 -12.04 0.98
CA LEU A 29 13.39 -12.73 1.73
C LEU A 29 13.65 -14.24 1.88
N GLY A 30 14.38 -14.86 0.94
CA GLY A 30 14.80 -16.26 1.05
C GLY A 30 16.07 -16.46 1.87
N ARG A 31 16.84 -15.40 2.13
CA ARG A 31 18.11 -15.48 2.86
C ARG A 31 17.94 -15.32 4.37
N PHE A 32 16.93 -14.57 4.81
CA PHE A 32 16.73 -14.24 6.20
C PHE A 32 15.33 -14.59 6.67
N THR A 33 15.22 -15.01 7.92
CA THR A 33 13.95 -15.20 8.59
C THR A 33 13.72 -14.06 9.59
N ALA A 34 12.47 -13.62 9.76
CA ALA A 34 12.16 -12.42 10.56
C ALA A 34 12.67 -12.49 12.01
N HIS A 35 12.66 -13.68 12.63
CA HIS A 35 13.09 -13.86 14.02
C HIS A 35 14.61 -13.77 14.26
N GLU A 36 15.41 -13.81 13.19
CA GLU A 36 16.87 -13.74 13.26
C GLU A 36 17.41 -12.30 13.10
N LEU A 37 16.52 -11.36 12.80
CA LEU A 37 16.90 -10.00 12.44
C LEU A 37 16.84 -9.07 13.64
N ASP A 38 17.82 -8.17 13.70
CA ASP A 38 17.74 -6.97 14.55
C ASP A 38 16.63 -6.03 14.05
N GLU A 39 16.32 -4.97 14.80
CA GLU A 39 15.25 -4.03 14.41
C GLU A 39 15.45 -3.44 13.01
N LYS A 40 16.69 -3.14 12.63
CA LYS A 40 17.03 -2.61 11.31
C LYS A 40 16.79 -3.64 10.21
N GLY A 41 17.25 -4.87 10.40
CA GLY A 41 17.02 -5.98 9.47
C GLY A 41 15.53 -6.29 9.36
N LEU A 42 14.81 -6.30 10.48
CA LEU A 42 13.37 -6.54 10.52
C LEU A 42 12.59 -5.44 9.79
N TYR A 43 13.02 -4.19 9.92
CA TYR A 43 12.46 -3.08 9.13
C TYR A 43 12.65 -3.27 7.62
N LEU A 44 13.85 -3.69 7.19
CA LEU A 44 14.13 -3.99 5.78
C LEU A 44 13.36 -5.21 5.27
N PHE A 45 13.15 -6.21 6.13
CA PHE A 45 12.30 -7.35 5.85
C PHE A 45 10.85 -6.92 5.63
N GLY A 46 10.30 -6.11 6.54
CA GLY A 46 8.96 -5.53 6.40
C GLY A 46 8.79 -4.74 5.11
N ARG A 47 9.77 -3.88 4.76
CA ARG A 47 9.77 -3.15 3.47
C ARG A 47 9.80 -4.08 2.26
N SER A 48 10.61 -5.14 2.32
CA SER A 48 10.72 -6.13 1.24
C SER A 48 9.39 -6.88 1.05
N SER A 49 8.73 -7.27 2.15
CA SER A 49 7.41 -7.90 2.11
C SER A 49 6.33 -6.94 1.58
N THR A 50 6.38 -5.65 1.90
CA THR A 50 5.49 -4.65 1.30
C THR A 50 5.66 -4.58 -0.21
N LEU A 51 6.91 -4.44 -0.69
CA LEU A 51 7.20 -4.35 -2.13
C LEU A 51 6.88 -5.63 -2.89
N LEU A 52 7.02 -6.81 -2.24
CA LEU A 52 6.53 -8.06 -2.80
C LEU A 52 5.01 -8.05 -2.93
N GLY A 53 4.31 -7.49 -1.94
CA GLY A 53 2.86 -7.28 -2.03
C GLY A 53 2.46 -6.38 -3.20
N ASP A 54 3.18 -5.28 -3.41
CA ASP A 54 2.94 -4.38 -4.55
C ASP A 54 3.18 -5.09 -5.88
N LEU A 55 4.30 -5.82 -6.01
CA LEU A 55 4.60 -6.65 -7.18
C LEU A 55 3.47 -7.65 -7.48
N LYS A 56 3.04 -8.44 -6.48
CA LYS A 56 1.99 -9.44 -6.68
C LYS A 56 0.64 -8.80 -7.00
N ARG A 57 0.33 -7.65 -6.40
CA ARG A 57 -0.88 -6.88 -6.72
C ARG A 57 -0.87 -6.45 -8.17
N ASP A 58 0.23 -5.86 -8.64
CA ASP A 58 0.35 -5.35 -10.01
C ASP A 58 0.32 -6.48 -11.06
N GLN A 59 0.74 -7.70 -10.67
CA GLN A 59 0.58 -8.93 -11.47
C GLN A 59 -0.82 -9.57 -11.37
N GLY A 60 -1.75 -9.01 -10.58
CA GLY A 60 -3.10 -9.54 -10.37
C GLY A 60 -3.17 -10.74 -9.41
N VAL A 61 -2.07 -11.12 -8.77
CA VAL A 61 -2.01 -12.23 -7.81
C VAL A 61 -2.42 -11.73 -6.42
N VAL A 62 -3.73 -11.55 -6.24
CA VAL A 62 -4.29 -10.85 -5.07
C VAL A 62 -4.55 -11.72 -3.84
N LEU A 63 -5.03 -12.95 -4.02
CA LEU A 63 -5.40 -13.88 -2.93
C LEU A 63 -4.57 -15.18 -2.94
N GLY A 64 -4.40 -15.78 -1.77
CA GLY A 64 -3.69 -17.06 -1.57
C GLY A 64 -2.31 -16.93 -0.89
N PRO A 65 -1.60 -18.05 -0.67
CA PRO A 65 -0.38 -18.07 0.15
C PRO A 65 0.83 -17.33 -0.43
N LEU A 66 0.85 -17.07 -1.74
CA LEU A 66 1.93 -16.35 -2.43
C LEU A 66 1.46 -15.02 -3.01
N SER A 67 0.40 -14.46 -2.44
CA SER A 67 -0.31 -13.32 -2.99
C SER A 67 0.09 -11.99 -2.37
N ALA A 68 -0.45 -10.91 -2.95
CA ALA A 68 -0.39 -9.57 -2.40
C ALA A 68 -0.91 -9.53 -0.95
N GLN A 69 -2.10 -10.11 -0.70
CA GLN A 69 -2.69 -10.17 0.64
C GLN A 69 -1.75 -10.83 1.67
N HIS A 70 -1.17 -11.98 1.32
CA HIS A 70 -0.27 -12.69 2.23
C HIS A 70 0.97 -11.85 2.55
N SER A 71 1.58 -11.26 1.53
CA SER A 71 2.78 -10.42 1.67
C SER A 71 2.51 -9.17 2.51
N TYR A 72 1.38 -8.49 2.29
CA TYR A 72 0.99 -7.33 3.10
C TYR A 72 0.67 -7.69 4.56
N ASN A 73 -0.01 -8.81 4.81
CA ASN A 73 -0.26 -9.27 6.19
C ASN A 73 1.04 -9.60 6.94
N GLY A 74 2.00 -10.22 6.26
CA GLY A 74 3.33 -10.44 6.80
C GLY A 74 4.04 -9.13 7.15
N ALA A 75 4.08 -8.19 6.21
CA ALA A 75 4.64 -6.86 6.44
C ALA A 75 3.94 -6.12 7.60
N ARG A 76 2.62 -6.25 7.70
CA ARG A 76 1.80 -5.59 8.74
C ARG A 76 2.14 -6.11 10.12
N THR A 77 2.31 -7.43 10.24
CA THR A 77 2.76 -8.09 11.47
C THR A 77 4.13 -7.55 11.89
N VAL A 78 5.07 -7.46 10.95
CA VAL A 78 6.41 -6.92 11.19
C VAL A 78 6.37 -5.46 11.67
N PHE A 79 5.64 -4.58 10.98
CA PHE A 79 5.56 -3.18 11.38
C PHE A 79 4.74 -2.93 12.66
N THR A 80 3.83 -3.85 13.00
CA THR A 80 3.17 -3.85 14.31
C THR A 80 4.16 -4.21 15.41
N GLN A 81 5.00 -5.22 15.19
CA GLN A 81 6.06 -5.60 16.14
C GLN A 81 7.09 -4.48 16.36
N LEU A 82 7.42 -3.74 15.31
CA LEU A 82 8.34 -2.60 15.37
C LEU A 82 7.69 -1.30 15.90
N ASP A 83 6.40 -1.32 16.25
CA ASP A 83 5.63 -0.15 16.67
C ASP A 83 5.73 1.05 15.69
N ILE A 84 5.53 0.77 14.39
CA ILE A 84 5.54 1.78 13.33
C ILE A 84 4.11 2.00 12.80
N PRO A 85 3.25 2.72 13.54
CA PRO A 85 1.81 2.81 13.27
C PRO A 85 1.49 3.37 11.87
N ARG A 86 2.31 4.29 11.37
CA ARG A 86 2.16 4.84 10.01
C ARG A 86 2.30 3.76 8.93
N ARG A 87 3.26 2.83 9.07
CA ARG A 87 3.46 1.74 8.11
C ARG A 87 2.33 0.72 8.18
N VAL A 88 1.81 0.46 9.38
CA VAL A 88 0.62 -0.38 9.58
C VAL A 88 -0.58 0.22 8.83
N ALA A 89 -0.87 1.52 9.00
CA ALA A 89 -1.98 2.17 8.31
C ALA A 89 -1.82 2.18 6.78
N GLN A 90 -0.59 2.34 6.27
CA GLN A 90 -0.30 2.24 4.83
C GLN A 90 -0.58 0.83 4.29
N LEU A 91 -0.32 -0.21 5.09
CA LEU A 91 -0.63 -1.59 4.72
C LEU A 91 -2.12 -1.92 4.83
N ASP A 92 -2.82 -1.34 5.81
CA ASP A 92 -4.29 -1.41 5.89
C ASP A 92 -4.91 -0.84 4.60
N LEU A 93 -4.37 0.29 4.09
CA LEU A 93 -4.77 0.86 2.81
C LEU A 93 -4.47 -0.07 1.62
N SER A 94 -3.28 -0.68 1.54
CA SER A 94 -2.98 -1.66 0.48
C SER A 94 -3.85 -2.92 0.55
N LEU A 95 -4.24 -3.36 1.74
CA LEU A 95 -5.15 -4.48 1.95
C LEU A 95 -6.60 -4.15 1.54
N ALA A 96 -7.04 -2.91 1.73
CA ALA A 96 -8.32 -2.43 1.21
C ALA A 96 -8.35 -2.47 -0.33
N VAL A 97 -7.24 -2.08 -0.99
CA VAL A 97 -7.09 -2.23 -2.45
C VAL A 97 -7.18 -3.68 -2.88
N VAL A 98 -6.50 -4.60 -2.19
CA VAL A 98 -6.60 -6.03 -2.50
C VAL A 98 -8.04 -6.55 -2.31
N THR A 99 -8.75 -6.07 -1.30
CA THR A 99 -10.16 -6.40 -1.06
C THR A 99 -11.03 -5.94 -2.23
N GLU A 100 -10.85 -4.70 -2.69
CA GLU A 100 -11.53 -4.16 -3.88
C GLU A 100 -11.23 -4.99 -5.13
N MET A 101 -9.95 -5.29 -5.40
CA MET A 101 -9.53 -6.09 -6.55
C MET A 101 -10.07 -7.53 -6.51
N SER A 102 -10.38 -8.05 -5.33
CA SER A 102 -11.04 -9.35 -5.17
C SER A 102 -12.56 -9.32 -5.38
N GLY A 103 -13.13 -8.17 -5.75
CA GLY A 103 -14.56 -7.99 -6.01
C GLY A 103 -15.41 -7.69 -4.77
N LYS A 104 -14.79 -7.50 -3.59
CA LYS A 104 -15.50 -7.20 -2.34
C LYS A 104 -15.65 -5.69 -2.16
N LEU A 105 -16.41 -5.07 -3.07
CA LEU A 105 -16.46 -3.62 -3.24
C LEU A 105 -16.99 -2.88 -1.99
N GLU A 106 -18.10 -3.33 -1.41
CA GLU A 106 -18.68 -2.72 -0.22
C GLU A 106 -17.73 -2.78 0.99
N VAL A 107 -17.05 -3.91 1.19
CA VAL A 107 -16.06 -4.09 2.28
C VAL A 107 -14.85 -3.17 2.07
N ALA A 108 -14.41 -3.02 0.82
CA ALA A 108 -13.34 -2.10 0.48
C ALA A 108 -13.75 -0.65 0.73
N ALA A 109 -14.97 -0.25 0.34
CA ALA A 109 -15.51 1.08 0.56
C ALA A 109 -15.51 1.45 2.06
N HIS A 110 -16.04 0.59 2.93
CA HIS A 110 -16.03 0.80 4.38
C HIS A 110 -14.60 0.93 4.95
N SER A 111 -13.67 0.12 4.42
CA SER A 111 -12.27 0.18 4.82
C SER A 111 -11.64 1.52 4.42
N TYR A 112 -11.90 1.97 3.18
CA TYR A 112 -11.43 3.26 2.69
C TYR A 112 -12.04 4.44 3.45
N GLU A 113 -13.32 4.38 3.84
CA GLU A 113 -13.97 5.42 4.67
C GLU A 113 -13.29 5.54 6.03
N SER A 114 -12.95 4.42 6.66
CA SER A 114 -12.22 4.43 7.93
C SER A 114 -10.80 5.01 7.75
N LEU A 115 -10.12 4.64 6.68
CA LEU A 115 -8.75 5.12 6.38
C LEU A 115 -8.70 6.58 5.93
N ALA A 116 -9.76 7.09 5.33
CA ALA A 116 -9.91 8.48 4.92
C ALA A 116 -9.81 9.49 6.09
N VAL A 117 -9.98 9.02 7.32
CA VAL A 117 -9.90 9.83 8.55
C VAL A 117 -8.84 9.34 9.52
N ASP A 118 -8.00 8.38 9.14
CA ASP A 118 -6.95 7.83 10.00
C ASP A 118 -5.76 8.79 10.13
N ASP A 119 -5.48 9.25 11.35
CA ASP A 119 -4.40 10.21 11.64
C ASP A 119 -2.98 9.64 11.51
N ARG A 120 -2.85 8.32 11.40
CA ARG A 120 -1.56 7.68 11.08
C ARG A 120 -1.18 7.89 9.62
N LEU A 121 -2.15 8.17 8.74
CA LEU A 121 -1.93 8.39 7.32
C LEU A 121 -1.61 9.86 6.99
N SER A 122 -0.85 10.07 5.91
CA SER A 122 -0.63 11.42 5.38
C SER A 122 -1.93 12.01 4.81
N ARG A 123 -2.03 13.34 4.72
CA ARG A 123 -3.17 13.99 4.03
C ARG A 123 -3.37 13.43 2.62
N ARG A 124 -2.28 13.17 1.89
CA ARG A 124 -2.30 12.56 0.55
C ARG A 124 -2.86 11.13 0.55
N ASP A 125 -2.48 10.30 1.51
CA ASP A 125 -2.99 8.93 1.62
C ASP A 125 -4.48 8.93 2.04
N ARG A 126 -4.89 9.84 2.91
CA ARG A 126 -6.31 10.03 3.28
C ARG A 126 -7.16 10.51 2.10
N ALA A 127 -6.69 11.50 1.35
CA ALA A 127 -7.36 11.97 0.13
C ALA A 127 -7.47 10.84 -0.91
N ARG A 128 -6.43 10.00 -1.03
CA ARG A 128 -6.47 8.80 -1.88
C ARG A 128 -7.51 7.80 -1.42
N ALA A 129 -7.59 7.51 -0.12
CA ALA A 129 -8.60 6.63 0.43
C ALA A 129 -10.01 7.15 0.13
N ARG A 130 -10.29 8.46 0.32
CA ARG A 130 -11.57 9.08 -0.05
C ARG A 130 -11.89 8.91 -1.53
N LEU A 131 -10.93 9.12 -2.42
CA LEU A 131 -11.13 8.89 -3.84
C LEU A 131 -11.51 7.43 -4.14
N TRP A 132 -10.88 6.48 -3.46
CA TRP A 132 -11.15 5.05 -3.63
C TRP A 132 -12.47 4.57 -3.03
N VAL A 133 -13.02 5.23 -2.00
CA VAL A 133 -14.42 5.02 -1.56
C VAL A 133 -15.36 5.18 -2.77
N GLY A 134 -15.24 6.30 -3.48
CA GLY A 134 -16.08 6.59 -4.64
C GLY A 134 -15.87 5.59 -5.78
N THR A 135 -14.64 5.17 -6.07
CA THR A 135 -14.35 4.15 -7.08
C THR A 135 -15.00 2.80 -6.74
N ALA A 136 -14.88 2.35 -5.48
CA ALA A 136 -15.46 1.09 -5.05
C ALA A 136 -17.00 1.12 -5.14
N LEU A 137 -17.63 2.18 -4.66
CA LEU A 137 -19.09 2.35 -4.69
C LEU A 137 -19.64 2.56 -6.10
N SER A 138 -18.90 3.26 -6.98
CA SER A 138 -19.29 3.37 -8.38
C SER A 138 -19.28 2.03 -9.11
N LYS A 139 -18.35 1.13 -8.75
CA LYS A 139 -18.31 -0.24 -9.30
C LYS A 139 -19.46 -1.11 -8.76
N ASP A 140 -20.02 -0.74 -7.61
CA ASP A 140 -21.14 -1.43 -6.94
C ASP A 140 -22.53 -0.90 -7.39
N GLY A 141 -22.58 0.17 -8.19
CA GLY A 141 -23.80 0.76 -8.73
C GLY A 141 -24.32 2.00 -7.99
N GLU A 142 -23.64 2.44 -6.92
CA GLU A 142 -24.02 3.59 -6.09
C GLU A 142 -23.51 4.93 -6.66
N HIS A 143 -23.93 5.26 -7.88
CA HIS A 143 -23.34 6.33 -8.70
C HIS A 143 -23.48 7.74 -8.12
N ASP A 144 -24.62 8.08 -7.52
CA ASP A 144 -24.88 9.43 -6.98
C ASP A 144 -24.02 9.74 -5.76
N TYR A 145 -23.88 8.78 -4.85
CA TYR A 145 -23.02 8.91 -3.68
C TYR A 145 -21.54 8.87 -4.08
N ALA A 146 -21.15 7.94 -4.96
CA ALA A 146 -19.79 7.86 -5.50
C ALA A 146 -19.34 9.19 -6.11
N THR A 147 -20.18 9.82 -6.93
CA THR A 147 -19.86 11.11 -7.57
C THR A 147 -19.58 12.21 -6.53
N ARG A 148 -20.40 12.31 -5.48
CA ARG A 148 -20.19 13.30 -4.40
C ARG A 148 -18.87 13.08 -3.67
N VAL A 149 -18.58 11.84 -3.32
CA VAL A 149 -17.35 11.47 -2.59
C VAL A 149 -16.11 11.73 -3.46
N MET A 150 -16.15 11.36 -4.75
CA MET A 150 -15.05 11.62 -5.68
C MET A 150 -14.80 13.12 -5.87
N GLN A 151 -15.85 13.94 -6.00
CA GLN A 151 -15.71 15.40 -6.13
C GLN A 151 -15.05 16.03 -4.90
N ALA A 152 -15.40 15.58 -3.69
CA ALA A 152 -14.76 16.06 -2.47
C ALA A 152 -13.27 15.66 -2.44
N ALA A 153 -12.95 14.42 -2.80
CA ALA A 153 -11.57 13.95 -2.87
C ALA A 153 -10.74 14.71 -3.92
N THR A 154 -11.30 15.03 -5.08
CA THR A 154 -10.61 15.82 -6.11
C THR A 154 -10.24 17.21 -5.59
N ARG A 155 -11.15 17.91 -4.91
CA ARG A 155 -10.86 19.23 -4.31
C ARG A 155 -9.74 19.13 -3.26
N GLU A 156 -9.77 18.12 -2.42
CA GLU A 156 -8.69 17.90 -1.45
C GLU A 156 -7.34 17.60 -2.13
N PHE A 157 -7.34 16.91 -3.27
CA PHE A 157 -6.12 16.72 -4.06
C PHE A 157 -5.62 18.01 -4.69
N GLU A 158 -6.52 18.87 -5.17
CA GLU A 158 -6.20 20.21 -5.67
C GLU A 158 -5.53 21.05 -4.57
N ASP A 159 -6.10 21.07 -3.36
CA ASP A 159 -5.54 21.73 -2.17
C ASP A 159 -4.18 21.16 -1.74
N LEU A 160 -3.89 19.90 -2.06
CA LEU A 160 -2.58 19.26 -1.81
C LEU A 160 -1.55 19.55 -2.90
N THR A 161 -1.99 19.95 -4.09
CA THR A 161 -1.13 20.34 -5.22
C THR A 161 -0.81 21.83 -5.25
N GLU A 162 -1.54 22.66 -4.49
CA GLU A 162 -1.03 23.97 -4.10
C GLU A 162 0.27 23.75 -3.31
N PRO A 163 1.42 24.28 -3.76
CA PRO A 163 2.70 23.91 -3.18
C PRO A 163 2.81 24.40 -1.74
N GLU A 164 2.79 23.50 -0.77
CA GLU A 164 3.62 23.68 0.42
C GLU A 164 5.08 23.54 -0.03
N ASP A 165 5.64 24.67 -0.46
CA ASP A 165 7.04 25.05 -0.63
C ASP A 165 8.10 24.01 -1.02
N TRP A 166 8.83 24.40 -2.07
CA TRP A 166 10.12 23.91 -2.56
C TRP A 166 11.22 23.82 -1.48
N SER A 167 11.15 22.87 -0.54
CA SER A 167 12.27 22.63 0.38
C SER A 167 12.34 21.21 0.94
N VAL A 168 12.95 20.30 0.19
CA VAL A 168 14.00 19.45 0.76
C VAL A 168 15.06 19.23 -0.33
N ALA A 169 16.16 19.96 -0.20
CA ALA A 169 17.43 19.73 -0.88
C ALA A 169 18.16 18.55 -0.27
#